data_AF-A0A853CGV1-F1
#
_entry.id   AF-A0A853CGV1-F1
#
_cell.length_a   1.000
_cell.length_b   1.000
_cell.length_c   1.000
_cell.angle_alpha   90.00
_cell.angle_beta   90.00
_cell.angle_gamma   90.00
#
_symmetry.space_group_name_H-M   'P 1'
#
loop_
_entity.id
_entity.type
_entity.pdbx_description
1 polymer ?
#
loop_
_entity_poly.entity_id
_entity_poly.type
_entity_poly.pdbx_seq_one_letter_code
_entity_poly.pdbx_strand_id
1 'polypeptide(L)'
;MNAAAMTDAAPWWNGPWVAVLGTLLGAIVGSFLTSARDRRRWGREFLAGQIDRHTSYAADVCSAVDFLELVYVQVGDAALGKRVEVKAERIDDVDAAWRDVLTRRYVYASAELQAALVKFDVARAAAVDAIARRDPAPLALSQQRLTAARLGVLDAIQKTVNATNKALGWDLLPWRRRAWAGLWRRPWYPVARMPSELPQERPAAN
;
A
#
# COMPACT_ATOMS: atom_id res chain seq x y z
N MET A 1 -5.16 -43.45 78.41
CA MET A 1 -4.65 -42.07 78.45
C MET A 1 -3.87 -41.83 77.16
N ASN A 2 -4.38 -40.84 76.42
CA ASN A 2 -4.04 -40.30 75.10
C ASN A 2 -2.73 -40.71 74.42
N ALA A 3 -2.89 -41.31 73.23
CA ALA A 3 -1.89 -41.35 72.18
C ALA A 3 -1.66 -39.94 71.63
N ALA A 4 -0.47 -39.40 71.87
CA ALA A 4 0.06 -38.32 71.06
C ALA A 4 0.67 -38.96 69.80
N ALA A 5 -0.05 -38.88 68.68
CA ALA A 5 0.52 -39.11 67.36
C ALA A 5 0.22 -37.87 66.53
N MET A 6 1.29 -37.11 66.28
CA MET A 6 1.34 -35.96 65.40
C MET A 6 0.70 -36.29 64.05
N THR A 7 -0.33 -35.54 63.68
CA THR A 7 -0.76 -35.46 62.27
C THR A 7 -0.63 -34.02 61.80
N ASP A 8 0.61 -33.52 61.79
CA ASP A 8 0.99 -32.40 60.93
C ASP A 8 1.30 -32.98 59.54
N ALA A 9 0.24 -33.38 58.82
CA ALA A 9 0.35 -33.65 57.40
C ALA A 9 0.58 -32.31 56.71
N ALA A 10 1.85 -31.96 56.47
CA ALA A 10 2.22 -30.82 55.65
C ALA A 10 1.41 -30.93 54.34
N PRO A 11 0.64 -29.91 53.98
CA PRO A 11 -0.32 -30.06 52.92
C PRO A 11 0.39 -30.33 51.60
N TRP A 12 -0.21 -31.18 50.75
CA TRP A 12 0.34 -31.66 49.48
C TRP A 12 0.76 -30.55 48.49
N TRP A 13 0.30 -29.31 48.72
CA TRP A 13 0.71 -28.11 47.98
C TRP A 13 2.08 -27.53 48.39
N ASN A 14 2.68 -27.99 49.49
CA ASN A 14 3.99 -27.51 50.00
C ASN A 14 5.19 -28.40 49.58
N GLY A 15 4.97 -29.39 48.72
CA GLY A 15 6.03 -30.26 48.24
C GLY A 15 6.93 -29.58 47.19
N PRO A 16 8.23 -29.91 47.12
CA PRO A 16 9.17 -29.36 46.12
C PRO A 16 8.71 -29.58 44.68
N TRP A 17 7.89 -30.60 44.43
CA TRP A 17 7.26 -30.88 43.14
C TRP A 17 6.30 -29.77 42.65
N VAL A 18 5.63 -29.06 43.56
CA VAL A 18 4.72 -27.95 43.21
C VAL A 18 5.53 -26.75 42.72
N ALA A 19 6.68 -26.49 43.34
CA ALA A 19 7.62 -25.47 42.88
C ALA A 19 8.20 -25.82 41.48
N VAL A 20 8.55 -27.09 41.25
CA VAL A 20 9.04 -27.56 39.93
C VAL A 20 7.95 -27.41 38.86
N LEU A 21 6.72 -27.83 39.14
CA LEU A 21 5.58 -27.70 38.22
C LEU A 21 5.24 -26.24 37.92
N GLY A 22 5.24 -25.37 38.94
CA GLY A 22 5.02 -23.93 38.75
C GLY A 22 6.09 -23.28 37.87
N THR A 23 7.35 -23.69 38.05
CA THR A 23 8.47 -23.18 37.24
C THR A 23 8.35 -23.64 35.78
N LEU A 24 7.98 -24.90 35.54
CA LEU A 24 7.75 -25.43 34.20
C LEU A 24 6.57 -24.75 33.50
N LEU A 25 5.44 -24.54 34.20
CA LEU A 25 4.30 -23.79 33.68
C LEU A 25 4.68 -22.33 33.35
N GLY A 26 5.45 -21.68 34.23
CA GLY A 26 5.98 -20.34 34.00
C GLY A 26 6.87 -20.27 32.76
N ALA A 27 7.73 -21.26 32.54
CA ALA A 27 8.59 -21.34 31.36
C ALA A 27 7.79 -21.58 30.07
N ILE A 28 6.76 -22.42 30.10
CA ILE A 28 5.88 -22.68 28.94
C ILE A 28 5.09 -21.41 28.57
N VAL A 29 4.49 -20.73 29.55
CA VAL A 29 3.77 -19.47 29.34
C VAL A 29 4.72 -18.37 28.88
N GLY A 30 5.91 -18.27 29.48
CA GLY A 30 6.96 -17.33 29.08
C GLY A 30 7.44 -17.55 27.64
N SER A 31 7.66 -18.81 27.25
CA SER A 31 8.02 -19.22 25.88
C SER A 31 6.90 -18.91 24.88
N PHE A 32 5.64 -19.14 25.26
CA PHE A 32 4.49 -18.80 24.43
C PHE A 32 4.34 -17.29 24.24
N LEU A 33 4.50 -16.50 25.31
CA LEU A 33 4.40 -15.04 25.26
C LEU A 33 5.56 -14.40 24.48
N THR A 34 6.78 -14.92 24.64
CA THR A 34 7.96 -14.49 23.86
C THR A 34 7.80 -14.87 22.39
N SER A 35 7.43 -16.12 22.09
CA SER A 35 7.14 -16.56 20.71
C SER A 35 6.01 -15.75 20.06
N ALA A 36 4.94 -15.42 20.80
CA ALA A 36 3.85 -14.59 20.32
C ALA A 36 4.31 -13.13 20.09
N ARG A 37 5.18 -12.60 20.97
CA ARG A 37 5.76 -11.26 20.83
C ARG A 37 6.70 -11.18 19.63
N ASP A 38 7.53 -12.20 19.42
CA ASP A 38 8.46 -12.29 18.29
C ASP A 38 7.72 -12.48 16.98
N ARG A 39 6.67 -13.32 16.93
CA ARG A 39 5.78 -13.41 15.76
C ARG A 39 5.09 -12.09 15.44
N ARG A 40 4.64 -11.34 16.45
CA ARG A 40 4.08 -9.98 16.24
C ARG A 40 5.13 -8.99 15.78
N ARG A 41 6.36 -9.08 16.27
CA ARG A 41 7.48 -8.23 15.85
C ARG A 41 7.85 -8.50 14.39
N TRP A 42 8.09 -9.76 14.04
CA TRP A 42 8.32 -10.19 12.66
C TRP A 42 7.18 -9.83 11.74
N GLY A 43 5.93 -10.05 12.17
CA GLY A 43 4.74 -9.64 11.42
C GLY A 43 4.74 -8.15 11.13
N ARG A 44 5.04 -7.30 12.12
CA ARG A 44 5.13 -5.84 11.93
C ARG A 44 6.27 -5.41 11.01
N GLU A 45 7.47 -5.96 11.17
CA GLU A 45 8.63 -5.60 10.34
C GLU A 45 8.43 -6.07 8.89
N PHE A 46 7.90 -7.28 8.69
CA PHE A 46 7.53 -7.80 7.38
C PHE A 46 6.44 -6.96 6.71
N LEU A 47 5.38 -6.63 7.45
CA LEU A 47 4.28 -5.80 6.95
C LEU A 47 4.75 -4.38 6.62
N ALA A 48 5.58 -3.76 7.47
CA ALA A 48 6.16 -2.45 7.21
C ALA A 48 6.99 -2.43 5.92
N GLY A 49 7.87 -3.42 5.73
CA GLY A 49 8.67 -3.54 4.51
C GLY A 49 7.87 -3.92 3.26
N GLN A 50 6.70 -4.53 3.41
CA GLN A 50 5.77 -4.73 2.29
C GLN A 50 5.05 -3.43 1.96
N ILE A 51 4.47 -2.73 2.96
CA ILE A 51 3.79 -1.45 2.76
C ILE A 51 4.72 -0.48 2.04
N ASP A 52 5.94 -0.30 2.55
CA ASP A 52 6.91 0.65 2.00
C ASP A 52 7.12 0.41 0.51
N ARG A 53 7.44 -0.83 0.12
CA ARG A 53 7.62 -1.24 -1.28
C ARG A 53 6.37 -1.04 -2.14
N HIS A 54 5.19 -1.39 -1.63
CA HIS A 54 3.91 -1.19 -2.34
C HIS A 54 3.56 0.29 -2.49
N THR A 55 3.86 1.12 -1.48
CA THR A 55 3.61 2.56 -1.51
C THR A 55 4.57 3.30 -2.43
N SER A 56 5.87 2.94 -2.43
CA SER A 56 6.84 3.50 -3.36
C SER A 56 6.47 3.16 -4.80
N TYR A 57 6.13 1.90 -5.07
CA TYR A 57 5.68 1.50 -6.40
C TYR A 57 4.39 2.22 -6.83
N ALA A 58 3.42 2.38 -5.92
CA ALA A 58 2.22 3.16 -6.21
C ALA A 58 2.52 4.65 -6.50
N ALA A 59 3.48 5.25 -5.79
CA ALA A 59 3.92 6.62 -6.04
C ALA A 59 4.60 6.74 -7.42
N ASP A 60 5.46 5.80 -7.78
CA ASP A 60 6.09 5.73 -9.11
C ASP A 60 5.03 5.62 -10.22
N VAL A 61 4.01 4.77 -10.03
CA VAL A 61 2.90 4.61 -10.97
C VAL A 61 2.11 5.92 -11.13
N CYS A 62 1.70 6.55 -10.02
CA CYS A 62 0.97 7.82 -10.06
C CYS A 62 1.79 8.90 -10.79
N SER A 63 3.07 9.02 -10.45
CA SER A 63 3.97 10.00 -11.07
C SER A 63 4.11 9.75 -12.57
N ALA A 64 4.35 8.51 -12.99
CA ALA A 64 4.49 8.17 -14.40
C ALA A 64 3.21 8.45 -15.21
N VAL A 65 2.05 8.03 -14.69
CA VAL A 65 0.76 8.23 -15.37
C VAL A 65 0.41 9.71 -15.50
N ASP A 66 0.65 10.51 -14.45
CA ASP A 66 0.40 11.96 -14.46
C ASP A 66 1.30 12.68 -15.47
N PHE A 67 2.59 12.33 -15.49
CA PHE A 67 3.53 12.91 -16.45
C PHE A 67 3.24 12.51 -17.89
N LEU A 68 2.86 11.24 -18.13
CA LEU A 68 2.46 10.76 -19.46
C LEU A 68 1.25 11.54 -19.96
N GLU A 69 0.17 11.64 -19.17
CA GLU A 69 -1.03 12.38 -19.57
C GLU A 69 -0.68 13.82 -19.96
N LEU A 70 0.09 14.51 -19.11
CA LEU A 70 0.47 15.90 -19.36
C LEU A 70 1.33 16.06 -20.61
N VAL A 71 2.32 15.19 -20.82
CA VAL A 71 3.18 15.24 -22.02
C VAL A 71 2.38 14.92 -23.28
N TYR A 72 1.56 13.87 -23.29
CA TYR A 72 0.77 13.51 -24.48
C TYR A 72 -0.29 14.55 -24.83
N VAL A 73 -0.87 15.25 -23.84
CA VAL A 73 -1.74 16.40 -24.09
C VAL A 73 -0.95 17.54 -24.75
N GLN A 74 0.25 17.85 -24.25
CA GLN A 74 1.09 18.91 -24.82
C GLN A 74 1.56 18.57 -26.24
N VAL A 75 1.95 17.33 -26.50
CA VAL A 75 2.33 16.85 -27.84
C VAL A 75 1.14 16.89 -28.78
N GLY A 76 -0.05 16.48 -28.34
CA GLY A 76 -1.28 16.58 -29.12
C GLY A 76 -1.65 18.02 -29.47
N ASP A 77 -1.56 18.94 -28.51
CA ASP A 77 -1.77 20.38 -28.76
C ASP A 77 -0.75 20.95 -29.75
N ALA A 78 0.52 20.55 -29.66
CA ALA A 78 1.58 20.96 -30.57
C ALA A 78 1.34 20.39 -31.99
N ALA A 79 0.91 19.13 -32.11
CA ALA A 79 0.57 18.50 -33.39
C ALA A 79 -0.59 19.23 -34.12
N LEU A 80 -1.47 19.89 -33.37
CA LEU A 80 -2.55 20.75 -33.88
C LEU A 80 -2.14 22.22 -34.07
N GLY A 81 -0.87 22.57 -33.85
CA GLY A 81 -0.37 23.94 -33.99
C GLY A 81 -0.84 24.90 -32.88
N LYS A 82 -1.39 24.39 -31.77
CA LYS A 82 -1.89 25.22 -30.66
C LYS A 82 -0.81 25.59 -29.64
N ARG A 83 0.31 24.86 -29.63
CA ARG A 83 1.44 25.03 -28.71
C ARG A 83 2.77 24.80 -29.40
N VAL A 84 3.85 25.20 -28.73
CA VAL A 84 5.22 24.88 -29.12
C VAL A 84 5.47 23.38 -28.98
N GLU A 85 6.28 22.84 -29.89
CA GLU A 85 6.70 21.44 -29.90
C GLU A 85 7.41 21.05 -28.59
N VAL A 86 7.07 19.85 -28.10
CA VAL A 86 7.70 19.28 -26.91
C VAL A 86 9.02 18.64 -27.32
N LYS A 87 10.09 18.92 -26.56
CA LYS A 87 11.41 18.32 -26.79
C LYS A 87 11.33 16.80 -26.74
N ALA A 88 11.97 16.13 -27.70
CA ALA A 88 12.03 14.66 -27.78
C ALA A 88 12.57 14.02 -26.48
N GLU A 89 13.62 14.59 -25.90
CA GLU A 89 14.20 14.14 -24.61
C GLU A 89 13.15 13.99 -23.51
N ARG A 90 12.21 14.94 -23.42
CA ARG A 90 11.16 14.91 -22.39
C ARG A 90 10.13 13.80 -22.64
N ILE A 91 9.87 13.48 -23.90
CA ILE A 91 8.97 12.38 -24.26
C ILE A 91 9.66 11.06 -23.90
N ASP A 92 10.94 10.93 -24.25
CA ASP A 92 11.75 9.73 -23.98
C ASP A 92 11.91 9.47 -22.48
N ASP A 93 12.15 10.50 -21.67
CA ASP A 93 12.27 10.40 -20.21
C ASP A 93 10.99 9.85 -19.57
N VAL A 94 9.83 10.38 -19.98
CA VAL A 94 8.54 10.00 -19.43
C VAL A 94 8.13 8.59 -19.89
N ASP A 95 8.40 8.25 -21.15
CA ASP A 95 8.22 6.89 -21.64
C ASP A 95 9.19 5.90 -20.97
N ALA A 96 10.42 6.30 -20.64
CA ALA A 96 11.36 5.46 -19.91
C ALA A 96 10.88 5.18 -18.48
N ALA A 97 10.38 6.19 -17.77
CA ALA A 97 9.76 6.03 -16.46
C ALA A 97 8.55 5.07 -16.52
N TRP A 98 7.73 5.18 -17.57
CA TRP A 98 6.61 4.27 -17.78
C TRP A 98 7.04 2.82 -18.00
N ARG A 99 8.06 2.60 -18.84
CA ARG A 99 8.60 1.25 -19.10
C ARG A 99 9.14 0.64 -17.81
N ASP A 100 9.85 1.41 -16.99
CA ASP A 100 10.36 0.94 -15.71
C ASP A 100 9.21 0.48 -14.79
N VAL A 101 8.14 1.28 -14.66
CA VAL A 101 6.92 0.89 -13.92
C VAL A 101 6.35 -0.43 -14.45
N LEU A 102 6.22 -0.58 -15.78
CA LEU A 102 5.67 -1.80 -16.38
C LEU A 102 6.54 -3.05 -16.14
N THR A 103 7.87 -2.93 -16.09
CA THR A 103 8.75 -4.07 -15.80
C THR A 103 8.57 -4.59 -14.38
N ARG A 104 8.32 -3.68 -13.43
CA ARG A 104 8.16 -3.98 -12.00
C ARG A 104 6.73 -4.42 -11.63
N ARG A 105 5.76 -4.33 -12.56
CA ARG A 105 4.33 -4.57 -12.29
C ARG A 105 4.01 -5.96 -11.73
N TYR A 106 4.67 -7.01 -12.21
CA TYR A 106 4.35 -8.37 -11.75
C TYR A 106 4.86 -8.68 -10.35
N VAL A 107 5.78 -7.85 -9.84
CA VAL A 107 6.37 -8.01 -8.51
C VAL A 107 5.57 -7.24 -7.47
N TYR A 108 5.15 -6.02 -7.80
CA TYR A 108 4.57 -5.08 -6.81
C TYR A 108 3.10 -4.73 -7.06
N ALA A 109 2.55 -4.92 -8.26
CA ALA A 109 1.17 -4.53 -8.53
C ALA A 109 0.17 -5.64 -8.14
N SER A 110 -0.95 -5.25 -7.52
CA SER A 110 -2.11 -6.12 -7.36
C SER A 110 -2.72 -6.49 -8.73
N ALA A 111 -3.48 -7.58 -8.81
CA ALA A 111 -4.08 -8.02 -10.08
C ALA A 111 -4.97 -6.93 -10.72
N GLU A 112 -5.71 -6.19 -9.89
CA GLU A 112 -6.53 -5.05 -10.35
C GLU A 112 -5.65 -3.92 -10.90
N LEU A 113 -4.55 -3.59 -10.22
CA LEU A 113 -3.61 -2.58 -10.68
C LEU A 113 -2.91 -3.02 -11.97
N GLN A 114 -2.52 -4.29 -12.10
CA GLN A 114 -1.97 -4.83 -13.35
C GLN A 114 -2.94 -4.65 -14.52
N ALA A 115 -4.22 -4.99 -14.33
CA ALA A 115 -5.23 -4.81 -15.36
C ALA A 115 -5.45 -3.33 -15.72
N ALA A 116 -5.42 -2.43 -14.73
CA ALA A 116 -5.52 -0.99 -14.97
C ALA A 116 -4.31 -0.42 -15.74
N LEU A 117 -3.09 -0.85 -15.38
CA LEU A 117 -1.85 -0.45 -16.07
C LEU A 117 -1.86 -0.88 -17.55
N VAL A 118 -2.35 -2.08 -17.85
CA VAL A 118 -2.50 -2.56 -19.24
C VAL A 118 -3.51 -1.70 -20.01
N LYS A 119 -4.66 -1.39 -19.40
CA LYS A 119 -5.66 -0.51 -20.04
C LYS A 119 -5.09 0.89 -20.30
N PHE A 120 -4.30 1.42 -19.37
CA PHE A 120 -3.61 2.69 -19.56
C PHE A 120 -2.59 2.63 -20.70
N ASP A 121 -1.79 1.57 -20.79
CA ASP A 121 -0.81 1.43 -21.88
C ASP A 121 -1.49 1.32 -23.27
N VAL A 122 -2.63 0.65 -23.35
CA VAL A 122 -3.44 0.61 -24.58
C VAL A 122 -3.98 1.99 -24.95
N ALA A 123 -4.46 2.77 -23.97
CA ALA A 123 -4.92 4.13 -24.21
C ALA A 123 -3.78 5.06 -24.63
N ARG A 124 -2.58 4.89 -24.03
CA ARG A 124 -1.35 5.60 -24.40
C ARG A 124 -0.96 5.31 -25.85
N ALA A 125 -0.92 4.04 -26.26
CA ALA A 125 -0.62 3.67 -27.63
C ALA A 125 -1.62 4.28 -28.64
N ALA A 126 -2.91 4.27 -28.30
CA ALA A 126 -3.93 4.93 -29.13
C ALA A 126 -3.74 6.46 -29.23
N ALA A 127 -3.26 7.11 -28.16
CA ALA A 127 -2.93 8.54 -28.18
C ALA A 127 -1.72 8.84 -29.06
N VAL A 128 -0.68 8.02 -29.01
CA VAL A 128 0.48 8.12 -29.92
C VAL A 128 0.03 8.04 -31.38
N ASP A 129 -0.82 7.06 -31.72
CA ASP A 129 -1.35 6.89 -33.08
C ASP A 129 -2.18 8.09 -33.53
N ALA A 130 -3.00 8.66 -32.64
CA ALA A 130 -3.81 9.83 -32.94
C ALA A 130 -2.95 11.08 -33.17
N ILE A 131 -1.92 11.28 -32.35
CA ILE A 131 -0.92 12.34 -32.51
C ILE A 131 -0.23 12.23 -33.86
N ALA A 132 0.21 11.03 -34.25
CA ALA A 132 0.89 10.80 -35.52
C ALA A 132 0.02 11.17 -36.73
N ARG A 133 -1.30 10.93 -36.64
CA ARG A 133 -2.28 11.27 -37.70
C ARG A 133 -2.64 12.75 -37.75
N ARG A 134 -2.34 13.54 -36.71
CA ARG A 134 -2.64 14.97 -36.60
C ARG A 134 -4.11 15.35 -36.84
N ASP A 135 -5.03 14.42 -36.57
CA ASP A 135 -6.46 14.63 -36.75
C ASP A 135 -7.09 15.11 -35.44
N PRO A 136 -7.78 16.28 -35.41
CA PRO A 136 -8.36 16.83 -34.19
C PRO A 136 -9.36 15.91 -33.48
N ALA A 137 -10.22 15.20 -34.20
CA ALA A 137 -11.30 14.43 -33.57
C ALA A 137 -10.78 13.14 -32.89
N PRO A 138 -9.94 12.32 -33.54
CA PRO A 138 -9.25 11.20 -32.90
C PRO A 138 -8.36 11.64 -31.72
N LEU A 139 -7.70 12.78 -31.82
CA LEU A 139 -6.86 13.33 -30.73
C LEU A 139 -7.68 13.64 -29.48
N ALA A 140 -8.80 14.34 -29.64
CA ALA A 140 -9.69 14.65 -28.52
C ALA A 140 -10.23 13.36 -27.86
N LEU A 141 -10.63 12.37 -28.68
CA LEU A 141 -11.10 11.08 -28.18
C LEU A 141 -10.00 10.30 -27.45
N SER A 142 -8.78 10.28 -27.99
CA SER A 142 -7.66 9.59 -27.34
C SER A 142 -7.27 10.24 -26.02
N GLN A 143 -7.31 11.56 -25.92
CA GLN A 143 -7.07 12.28 -24.66
C GLN A 143 -8.11 11.92 -23.60
N GLN A 144 -9.41 11.92 -23.95
CA GLN A 144 -10.46 11.49 -23.04
C GLN A 144 -10.27 10.05 -22.55
N ARG A 145 -9.88 9.14 -23.45
CA ARG A 145 -9.60 7.73 -23.11
C ARG A 145 -8.38 7.60 -22.20
N LEU A 146 -7.34 8.40 -22.42
CA LEU A 146 -6.14 8.41 -21.60
C LEU A 146 -6.46 8.89 -20.18
N THR A 147 -7.22 9.99 -20.04
CA THR A 147 -7.70 10.49 -18.73
C THR A 147 -8.57 9.46 -18.02
N ALA A 148 -9.51 8.81 -18.73
CA ALA A 148 -10.35 7.77 -18.13
C ALA A 148 -9.52 6.57 -17.66
N ALA A 149 -8.52 6.15 -18.44
CA ALA A 149 -7.63 5.06 -18.06
C ALA A 149 -6.77 5.43 -16.84
N ARG A 150 -6.28 6.68 -16.76
CA ARG A 150 -5.58 7.21 -15.60
C ARG A 150 -6.43 7.12 -14.34
N LEU A 151 -7.69 7.56 -14.40
CA LEU A 151 -8.61 7.46 -13.27
C LEU A 151 -8.82 5.99 -12.83
N GLY A 152 -8.84 5.05 -13.78
CA GLY A 152 -8.87 3.62 -13.48
C GLY A 152 -7.63 3.12 -12.74
N VAL A 153 -6.44 3.64 -13.07
CA VAL A 153 -5.19 3.34 -12.34
C VAL A 153 -5.26 3.89 -10.92
N LEU A 154 -5.68 5.14 -10.74
CA LEU A 154 -5.82 5.76 -9.42
C LEU A 154 -6.84 5.04 -8.53
N ASP A 155 -7.97 4.60 -9.09
CA ASP A 155 -8.96 3.79 -8.37
C ASP A 155 -8.37 2.45 -7.92
N ALA A 156 -7.62 1.76 -8.78
CA ALA A 156 -6.97 0.50 -8.43
C ALA A 156 -5.91 0.66 -7.34
N ILE A 157 -5.15 1.76 -7.36
CA ILE A 157 -4.21 2.12 -6.29
C ILE A 157 -4.96 2.36 -4.98
N GLN A 158 -6.05 3.15 -5.00
CA GLN A 158 -6.84 3.44 -3.81
C GLN A 158 -7.45 2.16 -3.20
N LYS A 159 -7.96 1.25 -4.04
CA LYS A 159 -8.45 -0.06 -3.59
C LYS A 159 -7.36 -0.88 -2.92
N THR A 160 -6.17 -0.91 -3.52
CA THR A 160 -5.01 -1.62 -2.96
C THR A 160 -4.59 -1.04 -1.61
N VAL A 161 -4.49 0.29 -1.49
CA VAL A 161 -4.20 0.97 -0.22
C VAL A 161 -5.26 0.68 0.84
N ASN A 162 -6.53 0.71 0.47
CA ASN A 162 -7.64 0.40 1.39
C ASN A 162 -7.59 -1.05 1.87
N ALA A 163 -7.28 -2.00 0.98
CA ALA A 163 -7.11 -3.40 1.32
C ALA A 163 -5.93 -3.62 2.29
N THR A 164 -4.79 -2.99 2.01
CA THR A 164 -3.60 -3.04 2.88
C THR A 164 -3.89 -2.41 4.25
N ASN A 165 -4.55 -1.25 4.30
CA ASN A 165 -4.96 -0.63 5.57
C ASN A 165 -5.89 -1.52 6.40
N LYS A 166 -6.81 -2.23 5.74
CA LYS A 166 -7.69 -3.20 6.40
C LYS A 166 -6.91 -4.41 6.92
N ALA A 167 -5.98 -4.95 6.14
CA ALA A 167 -5.12 -6.05 6.59
C ALA A 167 -4.29 -5.63 7.82
N LEU A 168 -3.71 -4.44 7.79
CA LEU A 168 -2.92 -3.91 8.91
C LEU A 168 -3.72 -3.69 10.18
N GLY A 169 -4.98 -3.24 10.05
CA GLY A 169 -5.82 -3.06 11.23
C GLY A 169 -6.18 -4.38 11.92
N TRP A 170 -6.11 -5.53 11.25
CA TRP A 170 -6.24 -6.85 11.92
C TRP A 170 -5.09 -7.13 12.89
N ASP A 171 -3.86 -6.80 12.49
CA ASP A 171 -2.65 -7.14 13.23
C ASP A 171 -2.21 -6.09 14.25
N LEU A 172 -2.53 -4.81 14.00
CA LEU A 172 -2.06 -3.69 14.82
C LEU A 172 -3.08 -3.23 15.88
N LEU A 173 -4.39 -3.45 15.67
CA LEU A 173 -5.42 -2.91 16.57
C LEU A 173 -5.96 -3.94 17.57
N PRO A 174 -6.20 -3.53 18.84
CA PRO A 174 -6.97 -4.32 19.78
C PRO A 174 -8.36 -4.61 19.20
N TRP A 175 -8.89 -5.81 19.43
CA TRP A 175 -10.19 -6.26 18.90
C TRP A 175 -11.33 -5.26 19.18
N ARG A 176 -11.29 -4.56 20.32
CA ARG A 176 -12.27 -3.53 20.72
C ARG A 176 -12.32 -2.35 19.75
N ARG A 177 -11.16 -1.89 19.25
CA ARG A 177 -11.09 -0.78 18.28
C ARG A 177 -11.54 -1.22 16.90
N ARG A 178 -11.26 -2.47 16.51
CA ARG A 178 -11.75 -3.06 15.26
C ARG A 178 -13.28 -3.16 15.22
N ALA A 179 -13.86 -3.64 16.32
CA ALA A 179 -15.32 -3.74 16.46
C ALA A 179 -15.98 -2.35 16.38
N TRP A 180 -15.41 -1.35 17.06
CA TRP A 180 -15.88 0.04 16.96
C TRP A 180 -15.75 0.61 15.55
N ALA A 181 -14.61 0.47 14.87
CA ALA A 181 -14.44 1.00 13.52
C ALA A 181 -15.37 0.32 12.50
N GLY A 182 -15.58 -0.99 12.63
CA GLY A 182 -16.55 -1.74 11.84
C GLY A 182 -18.00 -1.27 12.04
N LEU A 183 -18.39 -1.01 13.29
CA LEU A 183 -19.73 -0.51 13.63
C LEU A 183 -20.03 0.86 13.00
N TRP A 184 -19.01 1.73 12.90
CA TRP A 184 -19.15 3.10 12.37
C TRP A 184 -18.80 3.26 10.89
N ARG A 185 -18.54 2.17 10.17
CA ARG A 185 -18.04 2.18 8.77
C ARG A 185 -16.85 3.13 8.57
N ARG A 186 -16.02 3.33 9.59
CA ARG A 186 -14.83 4.17 9.51
C ARG A 186 -13.60 3.35 9.13
N PRO A 187 -12.65 3.90 8.37
CA PRO A 187 -11.41 3.21 8.06
C PRO A 187 -10.65 2.88 9.35
N TRP A 188 -10.00 1.72 9.39
CA TRP A 188 -9.35 1.20 10.60
C TRP A 188 -8.11 2.00 11.00
N TYR A 189 -7.50 2.69 10.03
CA TYR A 189 -6.49 3.71 10.22
C TYR A 189 -6.90 4.97 9.46
N PRO A 190 -6.55 6.18 9.92
CA PRO A 190 -6.61 7.36 9.06
C PRO A 190 -5.76 7.09 7.81
N VAL A 191 -6.37 7.22 6.64
CA VAL A 191 -5.64 7.14 5.36
C VAL A 191 -4.56 8.22 5.42
N ALA A 192 -3.31 7.86 5.11
CA ALA A 192 -2.27 8.86 4.94
C ALA A 192 -2.78 9.88 3.92
N ARG A 193 -2.77 11.18 4.28
CA ARG A 193 -3.19 12.24 3.36
C ARG A 193 -2.39 12.09 2.09
N MET A 194 -3.07 12.19 0.95
CA MET A 194 -2.38 12.17 -0.33
C MET A 194 -1.36 13.32 -0.35
N PRO A 195 -0.22 13.21 -1.05
CA PRO A 195 0.74 14.31 -1.17
C PRO A 195 0.11 15.62 -1.64
N SER A 196 -0.98 15.55 -2.40
CA SER A 196 -1.81 16.68 -2.85
C SER A 196 -2.63 17.36 -1.74
N GLU A 197 -2.85 16.69 -0.61
CA GLU A 197 -3.59 17.17 0.56
C GLU A 197 -2.66 17.64 1.69
N LEU A 198 -1.35 17.46 1.52
CA LEU A 198 -0.36 18.06 2.40
C LEU A 198 -0.26 19.56 2.04
N PRO A 199 -0.21 20.47 3.03
CA PRO A 199 0.07 21.86 2.75
C PRO A 199 1.38 21.94 1.97
N GLN A 200 1.36 22.48 0.75
CA GLN A 200 2.60 22.84 0.08
C GLN A 200 3.29 23.87 0.96
N GLU A 201 4.37 23.47 1.64
CA GLU A 201 5.31 24.42 2.19
C GLU A 201 5.82 25.23 1.01
N ARG A 202 5.34 26.48 0.88
CA ARG A 202 5.91 27.41 -0.07
C ARG A 202 7.39 27.51 0.29
N PRO A 203 8.33 27.31 -0.66
CA PRO A 203 9.72 27.55 -0.39
C PRO A 203 9.83 28.98 0.15
N ALA A 204 10.46 29.14 1.31
CA ALA A 204 10.72 30.44 1.89
C ALA A 204 11.41 31.29 0.81
N ALA A 205 10.79 32.41 0.45
CA ALA A 205 11.39 33.36 -0.46
C ALA A 205 12.66 33.89 0.21
N ASN A 206 13.82 33.49 -0.31
CA ASN A 206 15.08 34.18 -0.12
C ASN A 206 15.29 35.13 -1.29
#